data_AF-A0A957PRI8-F1
#
_entry.id   AF-A0A957PRI8-F1
#
_cell.length_a   1.000
_cell.length_b   1.000
_cell.length_c   1.000
_cell.angle_alpha   90.00
_cell.angle_beta   90.00
_cell.angle_gamma   90.00
#
_symmetry.space_group_name_H-M   'P 1'
#
loop_
_entity.id
_entity.type
_entity.pdbx_description
1 polymer ?
#
loop_
_entity_poly.entity_id
_entity_poly.type
_entity_poly.pdbx_seq_one_letter_code
_entity_poly.pdbx_strand_id
1 'polypeptide(L)' 'MISKLLDFLSNYLAHRKGLLPIIGLALLVVNLLLQFIVPGSFIATTNLFLHIGLFIAILGLMLAWAL' A
#
# COMPACT_ATOMS: atom_id res chain seq x y z
N MET A 1 6.77 -19.12 -13.23
CA MET A 1 7.42 -18.73 -11.96
C MET A 1 6.67 -17.60 -11.25
N ILE A 2 6.21 -16.58 -12.00
CA ILE A 2 5.33 -15.50 -11.50
C ILE A 2 3.98 -16.02 -10.98
N SER A 3 3.41 -17.06 -11.61
CA SER A 3 2.10 -17.61 -11.25
C SER A 3 2.03 -18.16 -9.82
N LYS A 4 3.08 -18.83 -9.32
CA LYS A 4 3.11 -19.34 -7.93
C LYS A 4 3.17 -18.21 -6.90
N LEU A 5 3.89 -17.14 -7.21
CA LEU A 5 3.95 -15.97 -6.33
C LEU A 5 2.58 -15.28 -6.29
N LEU A 6 1.93 -15.18 -7.45
CA LEU A 6 0.59 -14.62 -7.58
C LEU A 6 -0.46 -15.48 -6.88
N ASP A 7 -0.37 -16.80 -6.96
CA ASP A 7 -1.26 -17.73 -6.24
C ASP A 7 -1.07 -17.67 -4.72
N PHE A 8 0.17 -17.49 -4.26
CA PHE A 8 0.45 -17.33 -2.83
C PHE A 8 -0.06 -15.99 -2.31
N LEU A 9 0.19 -14.89 -3.06
CA LEU A 9 -0.39 -13.59 -2.75
C LEU A 9 -1.93 -13.65 -2.80
N SER A 10 -2.51 -14.31 -3.80
CA SER A 10 -3.96 -14.45 -3.96
C SER A 10 -4.57 -15.21 -2.78
N ASN A 11 -3.99 -16.34 -2.37
CA ASN A 11 -4.45 -17.08 -1.18
C ASN A 11 -4.27 -16.30 0.12
N TYR A 12 -3.16 -15.57 0.26
CA TYR A 12 -2.88 -14.74 1.44
C TYR A 12 -3.84 -13.54 1.53
N LEU A 13 -4.18 -12.92 0.39
CA LEU A 13 -5.15 -11.84 0.29
C LEU A 13 -6.59 -12.35 0.42
N ALA A 14 -6.92 -13.54 -0.11
CA ALA A 14 -8.25 -14.13 -0.05
C ALA A 14 -8.70 -14.40 1.40
N HIS A 15 -7.78 -14.80 2.26
CA HIS A 15 -8.06 -15.04 3.68
C HIS A 15 -8.15 -13.73 4.50
N ARG A 16 -7.58 -12.63 4.01
CA ARG A 16 -7.51 -11.34 4.69
C ARG A 16 -7.80 -10.21 3.69
N LYS A 17 -9.03 -10.19 3.15
CA LYS A 17 -9.45 -9.30 2.05
C LYS A 17 -9.04 -7.82 2.21
N GLY A 18 -8.81 -7.31 3.42
CA GLY A 18 -8.36 -5.94 3.69
C GLY A 18 -6.85 -5.70 3.84
N LEU A 19 -5.98 -6.71 3.78
CA LEU A 19 -4.56 -6.56 4.16
C LEU A 19 -3.77 -5.66 3.19
N LEU A 20 -4.05 -5.75 1.89
CA LEU A 20 -3.41 -4.91 0.88
C LEU A 20 -3.85 -3.43 0.96
N PRO A 21 -5.16 -3.12 1.11
CA PRO A 21 -5.61 -1.78 1.50
C PRO A 21 -4.93 -1.25 2.76
N ILE A 22 -4.83 -2.08 3.81
CA ILE A 22 -4.22 -1.70 5.09
C ILE A 22 -2.74 -1.36 4.93
N ILE A 23 -1.99 -2.10 4.09
CA ILE A 23 -0.58 -1.79 3.80
C ILE A 23 -0.47 -0.43 3.10
N GLY A 24 -1.30 -0.17 2.08
CA GLY A 24 -1.31 1.12 1.39
C GLY A 24 -1.67 2.27 2.34
N LEU A 25 -2.62 2.05 3.24
CA LEU A 25 -3.02 3.02 4.26
C LEU A 25 -1.91 3.25 5.30
N ALA A 26 -1.18 2.20 5.70
CA ALA A 26 -0.01 2.31 6.57
C ALA A 26 1.11 3.13 5.92
N LEU A 27 1.37 2.93 4.61
CA LEU A 27 2.32 3.77 3.85
C LEU A 27 1.92 5.25 3.87
N LEU A 28 0.61 5.53 3.78
CA LEU A 28 0.05 6.87 3.83
C LEU A 28 0.29 7.53 5.20
N VAL A 29 0.06 6.78 6.29
CA VAL A 29 0.36 7.23 7.66
C VAL A 29 1.86 7.45 7.86
N VAL A 30 2.71 6.57 7.35
CA VAL A 30 4.17 6.74 7.41
C VAL A 30 4.62 7.99 6.64
N ASN A 31 4.03 8.28 5.48
CA ASN A 31 4.31 9.52 4.75
C ASN A 31 3.93 10.75 5.58
N LEU A 32 2.78 10.74 6.25
CA LEU A 32 2.37 11.81 7.16
C LEU A 32 3.39 11.98 8.30
N LEU A 33 3.78 10.90 8.96
CA LEU A 33 4.80 10.95 10.01
C LEU A 33 6.14 11.50 9.50
N LEU A 34 6.56 11.11 8.29
CA LEU A 34 7.76 11.64 7.64
C LEU A 34 7.68 13.14 7.38
N GLN A 35 6.51 13.66 6.99
CA GLN A 35 6.30 15.11 6.84
C GLN A 35 6.45 15.87 8.15
N PHE A 36 6.03 15.29 9.28
CA PHE A 36 6.14 15.94 10.59
C PHE A 36 7.55 15.81 11.20
N ILE A 37 8.25 14.70 10.99
CA ILE A 37 9.57 14.45 11.59
C ILE A 37 10.70 15.13 10.79
N VAL A 38 10.63 15.10 9.45
CA VAL A 38 11.69 15.65 8.58
C VAL A 38 11.09 16.58 7.51
N PRO A 39 10.53 17.73 7.92
CA PRO A 39 9.99 18.72 6.99
C PRO A 39 11.09 19.22 6.05
N GLY A 40 10.84 19.16 4.73
CA GLY A 40 11.77 19.64 3.70
C GLY A 40 12.71 18.58 3.09
N SER A 41 12.69 17.34 3.57
CA SER A 41 13.40 16.24 2.89
C SER A 41 12.76 15.96 1.54
N PHE A 42 13.55 15.61 0.51
CA PHE A 42 13.06 15.33 -0.86
C PHE A 42 11.91 14.31 -0.89
N ILE A 43 11.96 13.34 0.02
CA ILE A 43 10.92 12.32 0.20
C ILE A 43 9.61 12.91 0.74
N ALA A 44 9.69 13.88 1.65
CA ALA A 44 8.53 14.54 2.24
C ALA A 44 7.93 15.62 1.33
N THR A 45 8.76 16.29 0.53
CA THR A 45 8.31 17.32 -0.44
C THR A 45 7.60 16.70 -1.63
N THR A 46 8.11 15.57 -2.14
CA THR A 46 7.50 14.86 -3.28
C THR A 46 6.31 13.98 -2.88
N ASN A 47 6.11 13.72 -1.58
CA ASN A 47 5.05 12.84 -1.08
C ASN A 47 5.07 11.45 -1.74
N LEU A 48 6.26 10.93 -2.01
CA LEU A 48 6.45 9.74 -2.84
C LEU A 48 5.79 8.49 -2.21
N PHE A 49 5.89 8.37 -0.89
CA PHE A 49 5.21 7.30 -0.13
C PHE A 49 3.70 7.46 -0.14
N LEU A 50 3.18 8.68 -0.18
CA LEU A 50 1.75 8.95 -0.29
C LEU A 50 1.21 8.45 -1.63
N HIS A 51 1.90 8.75 -2.73
CA HIS A 51 1.47 8.35 -4.07
C HIS A 51 1.52 6.83 -4.25
N ILE A 52 2.62 6.19 -3.83
CA ILE A 52 2.77 4.73 -3.89
C ILE A 52 1.77 4.04 -2.96
N GLY A 53 1.63 4.53 -1.73
CA GLY A 53 0.67 4.01 -0.75
C GLY A 53 -0.77 4.10 -1.25
N LEU A 54 -1.14 5.22 -1.89
CA LEU A 54 -2.46 5.41 -2.48
C LEU A 54 -2.73 4.42 -3.63
N PHE A 55 -1.76 4.24 -4.54
CA PHE A 55 -1.88 3.25 -5.61
C PHE A 55 -2.06 1.83 -5.06
N ILE A 56 -1.25 1.44 -4.07
CA ILE A 56 -1.35 0.12 -3.43
C ILE A 56 -2.69 -0.03 -2.70
N ALA A 57 -3.18 1.02 -2.03
CA ALA A 57 -4.45 1.01 -1.33
C ALA A 57 -5.63 0.83 -2.30
N ILE A 58 -5.62 1.56 -3.43
CA ILE A 58 -6.65 1.46 -4.47
C ILE A 58 -6.62 0.07 -5.10
N LEU A 59 -5.45 -0.43 -5.51
CA LEU A 59 -5.32 -1.78 -6.07
C LEU A 59 -5.77 -2.84 -5.07
N GLY A 60 -5.43 -2.67 -3.79
CA GLY A 60 -5.88 -3.53 -2.72
C GLY A 60 -7.40 -3.52 -2.54
N LEU A 61 -8.03 -2.35 -2.61
CA LEU A 61 -9.49 -2.22 -2.53
C LEU A 61 -10.18 -2.88 -3.72
N MET A 62 -9.64 -2.68 -4.93
CA MET A 62 -10.14 -3.32 -6.14
C MET A 62 -10.03 -4.85 -6.08
N LEU A 63 -8.91 -5.38 -5.58
CA LEU A 63 -8.71 -6.82 -5.38
C LEU A 63 -9.63 -7.39 -4.29
N ALA A 64 -9.86 -6.63 -3.21
CA ALA A 64 -10.77 -7.02 -2.12
C ALA A 64 -12.23 -7.13 -2.57
N TRP A 65 -12.63 -6.30 -3.54
CA TRP A 65 -13.98 -6.30 -4.11
C TRP A 65 -14.16 -7.31 -5.25
N ALA A 66 -13.10 -7.63 -5.98
CA ALA A 66 -13.15 -8.57 -7.10
C ALA A 66 -13.22 -10.05 -6.66
N LEU A 67 -13.05 -10.34 -5.36
CA LEU A 67 -12.94 -11.68 -4.77
C LEU A 67 -13.98 -11.89 -3.67
#